data_AF-A0A522VM18-F1
#
_entry.id   AF-A0A522VM18-F1
#
_cell.length_a   1.000
_cell.length_b   1.000
_cell.length_c   1.000
_cell.angle_alpha   90.00
_cell.angle_beta   90.00
_cell.angle_gamma   90.00
#
_symmetry.space_group_name_H-M   'P 1'
#
loop_
_entity.id
_entity.type
_entity.pdbx_description
1 polymer ?
#
loop_
_entity_poly.entity_id
_entity_poly.type
_entity_poly.pdbx_seq_one_letter_code
_entity_poly.pdbx_strand_id
1 'polypeptide(L)'
;MPSLVRFFFPLVLGAFLASQALAADFMAVSIAVDATAQSASQAREKALSDGQQQAFRRLLESMTVSSDHARLPHPANWQDWLVDFSVDQEKTSAVRYLALLTVRFKAQPVRTLLKQAGIPFAETASKPSLVVPILVQPGRSILWDEENLWLKAWQERPKLSSLAPVLVPVGDNWDRQAYDAGADKERLDALGRRYGVAQTLLAEARPSPGGLDIRLVYGGGSSAVISVPAQPKDAPQAVFRKAADLVALQVEE
;
A
#
# COMPACT_ATOMS: atom_id res chain seq x y z
N MET A 1 -39.61 65.51 -33.04
CA MET A 1 -38.49 64.55 -33.18
C MET A 1 -37.83 64.42 -31.81
N PRO A 2 -37.91 63.26 -31.13
CA PRO A 2 -37.47 63.11 -29.75
C PRO A 2 -35.97 62.73 -29.69
N SER A 3 -35.22 63.42 -28.81
CA SER A 3 -33.83 63.09 -28.50
C SER A 3 -33.77 62.03 -27.40
N LEU A 4 -33.19 60.87 -27.71
CA LEU A 4 -33.00 59.75 -26.77
C LEU A 4 -32.03 60.13 -25.64
N VAL A 5 -32.50 60.02 -24.40
CA VAL A 5 -31.67 60.02 -23.18
C VAL A 5 -31.10 58.60 -23.00
N ARG A 6 -29.77 58.46 -23.11
CA ARG A 6 -29.07 57.19 -22.83
C ARG A 6 -28.83 57.07 -21.32
N PHE A 7 -29.51 56.14 -20.67
CA PHE A 7 -29.21 55.73 -19.30
C PHE A 7 -28.01 54.79 -19.28
N PHE A 8 -26.92 55.22 -18.64
CA PHE A 8 -25.78 54.37 -18.30
C PHE A 8 -26.09 53.60 -17.01
N PHE A 9 -26.22 52.28 -17.09
CA PHE A 9 -26.36 51.40 -15.93
C PHE A 9 -24.96 50.92 -15.53
N PRO A 10 -24.45 51.23 -14.31
CA PRO A 10 -23.17 50.70 -13.89
C PRO A 10 -23.34 49.22 -13.49
N LEU A 11 -22.65 48.35 -14.23
CA LEU A 11 -22.46 46.95 -13.92
C LEU A 11 -21.60 46.84 -12.65
N VAL A 12 -22.21 46.59 -11.49
CA VAL A 12 -21.47 46.25 -10.26
C VAL A 12 -21.05 44.79 -10.37
N LEU A 13 -19.77 44.58 -10.69
CA LEU A 13 -19.14 43.27 -10.73
C LEU A 13 -18.84 42.83 -9.28
N GLY A 14 -19.68 41.97 -8.71
CA GLY A 14 -19.45 41.36 -7.41
C GLY A 14 -18.24 40.42 -7.47
N ALA A 15 -17.14 40.81 -6.82
CA ALA A 15 -16.00 39.93 -6.61
C ALA A 15 -16.38 38.86 -5.57
N PHE A 16 -16.76 37.67 -6.04
CA PHE A 16 -16.76 36.47 -5.22
C PHE A 16 -15.29 36.11 -4.92
N LEU A 17 -14.82 36.49 -3.73
CA LEU A 17 -13.64 35.85 -3.14
C LEU A 17 -14.02 34.40 -2.86
N ALA A 18 -13.75 33.51 -3.82
CA ALA A 18 -13.72 32.09 -3.56
C ALA A 18 -12.57 31.84 -2.57
N SER A 19 -12.90 31.68 -1.28
CA SER A 19 -11.98 31.12 -0.31
C SER A 19 -11.52 29.77 -0.84
N GLN A 20 -10.33 29.71 -1.41
CA GLN A 20 -9.65 28.45 -1.64
C GLN A 20 -9.39 27.87 -0.25
N ALA A 21 -10.26 26.97 0.19
CA ALA A 21 -9.94 26.10 1.30
C ALA A 21 -8.65 25.38 0.89
N LEU A 22 -7.53 25.72 1.52
CA LEU A 22 -6.34 24.88 1.52
C LEU A 22 -6.84 23.51 1.98
N ALA A 23 -6.92 22.55 1.05
CA ALA A 23 -7.19 21.17 1.40
C ALA A 23 -6.19 20.83 2.49
N ALA A 24 -6.69 20.52 3.69
CA ALA A 24 -5.82 20.22 4.80
C ALA A 24 -4.92 19.03 4.40
N ASP A 25 -3.63 19.18 4.62
CA ASP A 25 -2.62 18.21 4.21
C ASP A 25 -2.67 17.02 5.17
N PHE A 26 -3.02 15.85 4.65
CA PHE A 26 -3.21 14.62 5.40
C PHE A 26 -2.44 13.48 4.78
N MET A 27 -1.96 12.58 5.62
CA MET A 27 -1.31 11.34 5.21
C MET A 27 -2.22 10.17 5.57
N ALA A 28 -2.49 9.31 4.59
CA ALA A 28 -3.31 8.12 4.79
C ALA A 28 -2.42 6.88 4.76
N VAL A 29 -2.68 5.94 5.68
CA VAL A 29 -2.10 4.61 5.66
C VAL A 29 -3.20 3.58 5.85
N SER A 30 -3.22 2.54 5.03
CA SER A 30 -4.10 1.40 5.30
C SER A 30 -3.33 0.20 5.80
N ILE A 31 -3.98 -0.59 6.65
CA ILE A 31 -3.46 -1.84 7.20
C ILE A 31 -4.57 -2.89 7.30
N ALA A 32 -4.23 -4.16 7.10
CA ALA A 32 -5.13 -5.25 7.43
C ALA A 32 -5.09 -5.49 8.94
N VAL A 33 -6.26 -5.58 9.58
CA VAL A 33 -6.40 -5.87 11.01
C VAL A 33 -7.06 -7.23 11.22
N ASP A 34 -6.53 -7.99 12.18
CA ASP A 34 -7.05 -9.29 12.62
C ASP A 34 -6.90 -9.39 14.13
N ALA A 35 -8.01 -9.50 14.85
CA ALA A 35 -7.97 -9.69 16.29
C ALA A 35 -9.00 -10.73 16.75
N THR A 36 -8.64 -11.45 17.80
CA THR A 36 -9.53 -12.38 18.50
C THR A 36 -9.65 -11.95 19.97
N ALA A 37 -10.84 -12.00 20.54
CA ALA A 37 -11.14 -11.67 21.93
C ALA A 37 -12.32 -12.50 22.47
N GLN A 38 -12.80 -12.22 23.69
CA GLN A 38 -13.90 -12.98 24.30
C GLN A 38 -15.26 -12.73 23.62
N SER A 39 -15.38 -11.67 22.83
CA SER A 39 -16.57 -11.37 22.04
C SER A 39 -16.22 -10.58 20.78
N ALA A 40 -17.13 -10.56 19.81
CA ALA A 40 -17.03 -9.77 18.59
C ALA A 40 -16.74 -8.29 18.87
N SER A 41 -17.40 -7.70 19.87
CA SER A 41 -17.22 -6.29 20.24
C SER A 41 -15.82 -6.03 20.79
N GLN A 42 -15.33 -6.89 21.68
CA GLN A 42 -13.98 -6.77 22.23
C GLN A 42 -12.91 -7.00 21.14
N ALA A 43 -13.16 -7.93 20.22
CA ALA A 43 -12.25 -8.20 19.11
C ALA A 43 -12.16 -6.99 18.18
N ARG A 44 -13.29 -6.33 17.90
CA ARG A 44 -13.34 -5.10 17.11
C ARG A 44 -12.59 -3.96 17.79
N GLU A 45 -12.87 -3.69 19.06
CA GLU A 45 -12.20 -2.61 19.81
C GLU A 45 -10.68 -2.81 19.84
N LYS A 46 -10.24 -4.06 20.08
CA LYS A 46 -8.84 -4.45 20.02
C LYS A 46 -8.25 -4.22 18.63
N ALA A 47 -8.90 -4.70 17.57
CA ALA A 47 -8.43 -4.55 16.19
C ALA A 47 -8.29 -3.08 15.77
N LEU A 48 -9.23 -2.22 16.16
CA LEU A 48 -9.19 -0.79 15.85
C LEU A 48 -8.07 -0.09 16.62
N SER A 49 -7.92 -0.37 17.91
CA SER A 49 -6.86 0.22 18.75
C SER A 49 -5.47 -0.19 18.27
N ASP A 50 -5.22 -1.50 18.16
CA ASP A 50 -3.95 -2.05 17.69
C ASP A 50 -3.65 -1.58 16.26
N GLY A 51 -4.70 -1.50 15.43
CA GLY A 51 -4.60 -1.06 14.06
C GLY A 51 -4.16 0.41 13.93
N GLN A 52 -4.79 1.33 14.66
CA GLN A 52 -4.38 2.74 14.60
C GLN A 52 -2.92 2.94 15.00
N GLN A 53 -2.46 2.21 16.03
CA GLN A 53 -1.05 2.24 16.45
C GLN A 53 -0.10 1.69 15.38
N GLN A 54 -0.46 0.56 14.76
CA GLN A 54 0.31 -0.03 13.65
C GLN A 54 0.35 0.90 12.43
N ALA A 55 -0.76 1.53 12.08
CA ALA A 55 -0.85 2.46 10.96
C ALA A 55 0.04 3.70 11.19
N PHE A 56 0.10 4.22 12.42
CA PHE A 56 0.99 5.33 12.75
C PHE A 56 2.47 4.94 12.59
N ARG A 57 2.86 3.77 13.10
CA ARG A 57 4.22 3.25 12.94
C ARG A 57 4.57 3.09 11.45
N ARG A 58 3.66 2.49 10.68
CA ARG A 58 3.83 2.25 9.26
C ARG A 58 3.94 3.54 8.43
N LEU A 59 3.23 4.59 8.83
CA LEU A 59 3.38 5.92 8.23
C LEU A 59 4.81 6.41 8.37
N LEU A 60 5.38 6.38 9.58
CA LEU A 60 6.75 6.83 9.82
C LEU A 60 7.78 6.00 9.02
N GLU A 61 7.62 4.68 8.99
CA GLU A 61 8.48 3.78 8.21
C GLU A 61 8.42 4.12 6.72
N SER A 62 7.22 4.37 6.18
CA SER A 62 7.05 4.71 4.75
C SER A 62 7.64 6.07 4.34
N MET A 63 7.91 6.95 5.32
CA MET A 63 8.53 8.26 5.08
C MET A 63 10.05 8.23 5.21
N THR A 64 10.63 7.15 5.75
CA THR A 64 12.02 7.10 6.21
C THR A 64 12.75 5.90 5.63
N VAL A 65 14.08 5.96 5.59
CA VAL A 65 14.90 4.83 5.14
C VAL A 65 14.93 3.74 6.21
N SER A 66 15.02 2.48 5.79
CA SER A 66 14.97 1.33 6.70
C SER A 66 16.11 1.30 7.73
N SER A 67 17.26 1.95 7.47
CA SER A 67 18.34 2.13 8.45
C SER A 67 17.96 2.97 9.67
N ASP A 68 16.93 3.82 9.57
CA ASP A 68 16.46 4.68 10.66
C ASP A 68 15.26 4.10 11.42
N HIS A 69 14.66 3.00 10.96
CA HIS A 69 13.43 2.43 11.52
C HIS A 69 13.53 2.06 13.00
N ALA A 70 14.70 1.62 13.46
CA ALA A 70 14.96 1.30 14.87
C ALA A 70 14.93 2.53 15.78
N ARG A 71 15.12 3.74 15.22
CA ARG A 71 15.16 5.01 15.95
C ARG A 71 13.85 5.81 15.82
N LEU A 72 12.86 5.27 15.12
CA LEU A 72 11.60 5.98 14.91
C LEU A 72 10.90 6.28 16.23
N PRO A 73 10.54 7.55 16.49
CA PRO A 73 9.89 7.93 17.73
C PRO A 73 8.44 7.45 17.79
N HIS A 74 7.97 7.17 19.00
CA HIS A 74 6.56 6.88 19.29
C HIS A 74 6.06 7.81 20.42
N PRO A 75 5.60 9.02 20.08
CA PRO A 75 5.22 10.01 21.09
C PRO A 75 3.90 9.62 21.74
N ALA A 76 3.75 9.88 23.04
CA ALA A 76 2.55 9.50 23.80
C ALA A 76 1.25 10.17 23.32
N ASN A 77 1.34 11.24 22.54
CA ASN A 77 0.23 12.04 22.04
C ASN A 77 -0.02 11.85 20.54
N TRP A 78 0.43 10.76 19.93
CA TRP A 78 0.24 10.51 18.50
C TRP A 78 -1.25 10.48 18.09
N GLN A 79 -2.14 10.10 19.00
CA GLN A 79 -3.59 10.04 18.78
C GLN A 79 -4.19 11.42 18.48
N ASP A 80 -3.61 12.50 19.00
CA ASP A 80 -4.06 13.88 18.70
C ASP A 80 -3.88 14.25 17.23
N TRP A 81 -3.09 13.46 16.50
CA TRP A 81 -2.78 13.67 15.10
C TRP A 81 -3.64 12.81 14.18
N LEU A 82 -4.44 11.89 14.75
CA LEU A 82 -5.45 11.14 14.01
C LEU A 82 -6.56 12.10 13.57
N VAL A 83 -6.96 11.99 12.31
CA VAL A 83 -8.02 12.79 11.70
C VAL A 83 -9.31 11.99 11.67
N ASP A 84 -9.25 10.84 11.01
CA ASP A 84 -10.33 9.88 10.90
C ASP A 84 -9.75 8.51 10.51
N PHE A 85 -10.63 7.51 10.47
CA PHE A 85 -10.34 6.21 9.88
C PHE A 85 -11.57 5.67 9.15
N SER A 86 -11.35 4.87 8.11
CA SER A 86 -12.38 4.07 7.44
C SER A 86 -12.11 2.58 7.64
N VAL A 87 -13.20 1.81 7.66
CA VAL A 87 -13.15 0.36 7.77
C VAL A 87 -13.77 -0.22 6.50
N ASP A 88 -13.00 -1.04 5.80
CA ASP A 88 -13.38 -1.73 4.58
C ASP A 88 -13.24 -3.25 4.76
N GLN A 89 -13.92 -4.03 3.91
CA GLN A 89 -13.86 -5.50 3.92
C GLN A 89 -14.10 -6.15 5.31
N GLU A 90 -14.97 -5.53 6.11
CA GLU A 90 -15.26 -5.97 7.48
C GLU A 90 -15.87 -7.38 7.51
N LYS A 91 -15.26 -8.27 8.29
CA LYS A 91 -15.74 -9.62 8.56
C LYS A 91 -15.69 -9.89 10.06
N THR A 92 -16.81 -10.32 10.60
CA THR A 92 -16.98 -10.55 12.04
C THR A 92 -17.52 -11.95 12.30
N SER A 93 -16.99 -12.57 13.34
CA SER A 93 -17.47 -13.84 13.91
C SER A 93 -17.81 -13.64 15.39
N ALA A 94 -18.12 -14.72 16.14
CA ALA A 94 -18.42 -14.63 17.57
C ALA A 94 -17.25 -14.06 18.41
N VAL A 95 -16.00 -14.31 18.00
CA VAL A 95 -14.79 -13.99 18.79
C VAL A 95 -13.66 -13.34 17.99
N ARG A 96 -13.77 -13.27 16.66
CA ARG A 96 -12.73 -12.74 15.75
C ARG A 96 -13.27 -11.64 14.85
N TYR A 97 -12.44 -10.63 14.62
CA TYR A 97 -12.68 -9.48 13.78
C TYR A 97 -11.57 -9.33 12.73
N LEU A 98 -11.96 -9.12 11.47
CA LEU A 98 -11.08 -8.93 10.33
C LEU A 98 -11.55 -7.70 9.55
N ALA A 99 -10.65 -6.79 9.20
CA ALA A 99 -10.99 -5.67 8.32
C ALA A 99 -9.74 -5.08 7.65
N LEU A 100 -9.97 -4.22 6.67
CA LEU A 100 -9.00 -3.26 6.17
C LEU A 100 -9.27 -1.92 6.87
N LEU A 101 -8.30 -1.42 7.63
CA LEU A 101 -8.38 -0.12 8.31
C LEU A 101 -7.55 0.90 7.55
N THR A 102 -8.16 1.96 7.02
CA THR A 102 -7.44 3.13 6.49
C THR A 102 -7.48 4.24 7.51
N VAL A 103 -6.32 4.71 7.98
CA VAL A 103 -6.19 5.75 8.99
C VAL A 103 -5.58 6.99 8.36
N ARG A 104 -6.15 8.16 8.65
CA ARG A 104 -5.62 9.45 8.22
C ARG A 104 -5.02 10.21 9.39
N PHE A 105 -3.85 10.78 9.14
CA PHE A 105 -3.09 11.57 10.10
C PHE A 105 -2.86 13.00 9.57
N LYS A 106 -2.76 13.96 10.49
CA LYS A 106 -2.32 15.33 10.20
C LYS A 106 -0.85 15.28 9.75
N ALA A 107 -0.54 15.78 8.56
CA ALA A 107 0.81 15.71 8.02
C ALA A 107 1.84 16.52 8.84
N GLN A 108 1.47 17.73 9.27
CA GLN A 108 2.39 18.67 9.92
C GLN A 108 3.03 18.17 11.24
N PRO A 109 2.27 17.62 12.21
CA PRO A 109 2.89 17.10 13.42
C PRO A 109 3.76 15.86 13.16
N VAL A 110 3.40 15.01 12.19
CA VAL A 110 4.23 13.86 11.78
C VAL A 110 5.57 14.33 11.21
N ARG A 111 5.56 15.32 10.30
CA ARG A 111 6.79 15.94 9.78
C ARG A 111 7.63 16.55 10.89
N THR A 112 6.98 17.26 11.82
CA THR A 112 7.66 17.93 12.94
C THR A 112 8.34 16.91 13.84
N LEU A 113 7.69 15.79 14.11
CA LEU A 113 8.25 14.68 14.89
C LEU A 113 9.54 14.14 14.27
N LEU A 114 9.53 13.84 12.97
CA LEU A 114 10.71 13.33 12.27
C LEU A 114 11.84 14.37 12.21
N LYS A 115 11.51 15.66 12.00
CA LYS A 115 12.48 16.77 12.08
C LYS A 115 13.12 16.87 13.47
N GLN A 116 12.32 16.80 14.53
CA GLN A 116 12.82 16.86 15.91
C GLN A 116 13.67 15.65 16.29
N ALA A 117 13.36 14.47 15.74
CA ALA A 117 14.16 13.27 15.91
C ALA A 117 15.46 13.26 15.05
N GLY A 118 15.64 14.27 14.17
CA GLY A 118 16.77 14.34 13.25
C GLY A 118 16.78 13.22 12.21
N ILE A 119 15.61 12.69 11.85
CA ILE A 119 15.46 11.59 10.89
C ILE A 119 15.13 12.18 9.51
N PRO A 120 15.98 11.96 8.48
CA PRO A 120 15.66 12.35 7.12
C PRO A 120 14.39 11.65 6.63
N PHE A 121 13.53 12.36 5.93
CA PHE A 121 12.29 11.79 5.41
C PHE A 121 11.90 12.39 4.06
N ALA A 122 11.19 11.61 3.24
CA ALA A 122 10.61 12.07 1.98
C ALA A 122 9.26 12.76 2.22
N GLU A 123 9.08 13.98 1.72
CA GLU A 123 7.80 14.71 1.82
C GLU A 123 6.75 14.27 0.79
N THR A 124 7.20 13.66 -0.31
CA THR A 124 6.35 13.19 -1.42
C THR A 124 6.27 11.67 -1.40
N ALA A 125 5.09 11.11 -1.68
CA ALA A 125 4.96 9.68 -1.94
C ALA A 125 6.01 9.25 -2.99
N SER A 126 6.83 8.27 -2.62
CA SER A 126 7.77 7.60 -3.50
C SER A 126 7.03 7.06 -4.71
N LYS A 127 7.70 7.13 -5.86
CA LYS A 127 7.19 6.49 -7.07
C LYS A 127 6.92 5.01 -6.78
N PRO A 128 5.78 4.46 -7.22
CA PRO A 128 5.41 3.09 -6.90
C PRO A 128 6.43 2.08 -7.44
N SER A 129 6.40 0.88 -6.87
CA SER A 129 7.15 -0.28 -7.34
C SER A 129 6.21 -1.28 -8.00
N LEU A 130 6.60 -1.91 -9.10
CA LEU A 130 5.82 -2.97 -9.75
C LEU A 130 6.40 -4.33 -9.37
N VAL A 131 5.60 -5.16 -8.70
CA VAL A 131 5.92 -6.57 -8.46
C VAL A 131 5.31 -7.42 -9.56
N VAL A 132 6.15 -8.19 -10.27
CA VAL A 132 5.72 -9.16 -11.28
C VAL A 132 5.73 -10.56 -10.65
N PRO A 133 4.56 -11.16 -10.36
CA PRO A 133 4.50 -12.45 -9.66
C PRO A 133 4.68 -13.62 -10.62
N ILE A 134 5.60 -14.54 -10.31
CA ILE A 134 5.75 -15.82 -11.02
C ILE A 134 5.59 -16.97 -10.04
N LEU A 135 4.70 -17.91 -10.34
CA LEU A 135 4.60 -19.16 -9.61
C LEU A 135 5.49 -20.20 -10.31
N VAL A 136 6.52 -20.67 -9.61
CA VAL A 136 7.47 -21.65 -10.12
C VAL A 136 7.15 -23.02 -9.54
N GLN A 137 6.86 -23.97 -10.42
CA GLN A 137 6.60 -25.37 -10.12
C GLN A 137 7.68 -26.25 -10.78
N PRO A 138 7.81 -27.52 -10.39
CA PRO A 138 8.73 -28.45 -11.05
C PRO A 138 8.49 -28.48 -12.57
N GLY A 139 9.47 -28.01 -13.35
CA GLY A 139 9.43 -28.01 -14.82
C GLY A 139 8.54 -26.94 -15.47
N ARG A 140 7.89 -26.04 -14.72
CA ARG A 140 6.99 -25.01 -15.29
C ARG A 140 7.04 -23.71 -14.50
N SER A 141 7.00 -22.57 -15.20
CA SER A 141 6.75 -21.25 -14.62
C SER A 141 5.38 -20.75 -15.08
N ILE A 142 4.58 -20.27 -14.15
CA ILE A 142 3.21 -19.81 -14.37
C ILE A 142 3.16 -18.31 -14.06
N LEU A 143 2.84 -17.51 -15.07
CA LEU A 143 2.81 -16.04 -14.99
C LEU A 143 1.38 -15.53 -14.99
N TRP A 144 0.71 -15.66 -16.13
CA TRP A 144 -0.60 -15.03 -16.38
C TRP A 144 -1.78 -16.01 -16.36
N ASP A 145 -1.49 -17.28 -16.16
CA ASP A 145 -2.50 -18.33 -16.09
C ASP A 145 -3.39 -18.15 -14.87
N GLU A 146 -4.65 -18.55 -14.97
CA GLU A 146 -5.59 -18.56 -13.83
C GLU A 146 -5.12 -19.52 -12.73
N GLU A 147 -4.29 -20.51 -13.04
CA GLU A 147 -3.66 -21.40 -12.07
C GLU A 147 -2.65 -20.67 -11.15
N ASN A 148 -2.23 -19.43 -11.50
CA ASN A 148 -1.29 -18.66 -10.70
C ASN A 148 -1.93 -18.10 -9.41
N LEU A 149 -1.95 -18.92 -8.36
CA LEU A 149 -2.41 -18.52 -7.03
C LEU A 149 -1.58 -17.38 -6.43
N TRP A 150 -0.34 -17.19 -6.88
CA TRP A 150 0.52 -16.11 -6.40
C TRP A 150 0.10 -14.76 -7.00
N LEU A 151 -0.14 -14.70 -8.31
CA LEU A 151 -0.70 -13.50 -8.96
C LEU A 151 -2.09 -13.17 -8.38
N LYS A 152 -2.95 -14.17 -8.20
CA LYS A 152 -4.26 -14.00 -7.57
C LYS A 152 -4.14 -13.39 -6.17
N ALA A 153 -3.23 -13.92 -5.34
CA ALA A 153 -3.00 -13.37 -4.01
C ALA A 153 -2.64 -11.88 -4.06
N TRP A 154 -1.74 -11.46 -4.96
CA TRP A 154 -1.40 -10.05 -5.16
C TRP A 154 -2.58 -9.20 -5.62
N GLN A 155 -3.38 -9.68 -6.57
CA GLN A 155 -4.54 -8.95 -7.10
C GLN A 155 -5.66 -8.80 -6.07
N GLU A 156 -5.80 -9.78 -5.16
CA GLU A 156 -6.76 -9.76 -4.06
C GLU A 156 -6.28 -8.96 -2.85
N ARG A 157 -5.00 -8.53 -2.82
CA ARG A 157 -4.48 -7.75 -1.69
C ARG A 157 -5.27 -6.45 -1.55
N PRO A 158 -5.60 -6.06 -0.31
CA PRO A 158 -6.11 -4.73 -0.04
C PRO A 158 -5.15 -3.68 -0.58
N LYS A 159 -5.67 -2.71 -1.34
CA LYS A 159 -4.90 -1.56 -1.80
C LYS A 159 -4.63 -0.66 -0.61
N LEU A 160 -3.52 -0.92 0.09
CA LEU A 160 -3.13 -0.07 1.20
C LEU A 160 -2.67 1.28 0.67
N SER A 161 -3.21 2.37 1.21
CA SER A 161 -2.60 3.67 1.00
C SER A 161 -1.22 3.62 1.66
N SER A 162 -0.15 3.73 0.87
CA SER A 162 1.21 3.79 1.38
C SER A 162 1.95 4.90 0.64
N LEU A 163 2.96 5.49 1.28
CA LEU A 163 3.82 6.47 0.62
C LEU A 163 4.79 5.83 -0.37
N ALA A 164 4.83 4.51 -0.49
CA ALA A 164 5.63 3.79 -1.49
C ALA A 164 4.79 2.66 -2.13
N PRO A 165 3.74 2.96 -2.92
CA PRO A 165 2.76 1.95 -3.31
C PRO A 165 3.38 0.79 -4.10
N VAL A 166 2.98 -0.44 -3.76
CA VAL A 166 3.32 -1.62 -4.56
C VAL A 166 2.17 -1.97 -5.49
N LEU A 167 2.44 -1.92 -6.79
CA LEU A 167 1.54 -2.31 -7.85
C LEU A 167 1.82 -3.74 -8.29
N VAL A 168 0.81 -4.39 -8.86
CA VAL A 168 0.90 -5.67 -9.54
C VAL A 168 0.29 -5.53 -10.94
N PRO A 169 0.83 -6.21 -11.97
CA PRO A 169 0.20 -6.19 -13.27
C PRO A 169 -1.24 -6.74 -13.23
N VAL A 170 -2.13 -6.13 -13.99
CA VAL A 170 -3.53 -6.57 -14.10
C VAL A 170 -3.65 -7.86 -14.92
N GLY A 171 -2.65 -8.17 -15.76
CA GLY A 171 -2.60 -9.40 -16.55
C GLY A 171 -3.48 -9.36 -17.79
N ASP A 172 -3.67 -8.17 -18.36
CA ASP A 172 -4.41 -7.98 -19.62
C ASP A 172 -3.58 -8.46 -20.84
N ASN A 173 -4.16 -8.38 -22.04
CA ASN A 173 -3.49 -8.85 -23.26
C ASN A 173 -2.17 -8.13 -23.52
N TRP A 174 -2.03 -6.86 -23.14
CA TRP A 174 -0.78 -6.14 -23.33
C TRP A 174 0.27 -6.63 -22.34
N ASP A 175 -0.07 -6.86 -21.07
CA ASP A 175 0.88 -7.40 -20.08
C ASP A 175 1.42 -8.77 -20.52
N ARG A 176 0.52 -9.63 -21.02
CA ARG A 176 0.84 -10.96 -21.54
C ARG A 176 1.78 -10.93 -22.73
N GLN A 177 1.63 -9.95 -23.62
CA GLN A 177 2.50 -9.77 -24.78
C GLN A 177 3.83 -9.14 -24.41
N ALA A 178 3.83 -8.19 -23.48
CA ALA A 178 5.02 -7.47 -23.06
C ALA A 178 6.00 -8.36 -22.30
N TYR A 179 5.50 -9.38 -21.59
CA TYR A 179 6.32 -10.19 -20.71
C TYR A 179 5.82 -11.63 -20.64
N ASP A 180 6.60 -12.59 -21.12
CA ASP A 180 6.29 -14.03 -21.12
C ASP A 180 7.41 -14.88 -20.51
N ALA A 181 8.52 -14.26 -20.09
CA ALA A 181 9.74 -14.94 -19.68
C ALA A 181 10.41 -14.18 -18.52
N GLY A 182 10.84 -14.93 -17.48
CA GLY A 182 11.36 -14.51 -16.15
C GLY A 182 12.22 -13.24 -16.06
N ALA A 183 13.42 -13.27 -15.46
CA ALA A 183 14.16 -12.04 -15.11
C ALA A 183 14.72 -11.20 -16.30
N ASP A 184 14.06 -11.21 -17.46
CA ASP A 184 14.35 -10.37 -18.61
C ASP A 184 14.14 -8.88 -18.26
N LYS A 185 15.26 -8.20 -18.05
CA LYS A 185 15.28 -6.80 -17.62
C LYS A 185 14.58 -5.87 -18.60
N GLU A 186 14.77 -6.03 -19.90
CA GLU A 186 14.20 -5.11 -20.89
C GLU A 186 12.67 -5.18 -20.89
N ARG A 187 12.13 -6.40 -20.75
CA ARG A 187 10.68 -6.62 -20.66
C ARG A 187 10.10 -6.15 -19.33
N LEU A 188 10.82 -6.35 -18.21
CA LEU A 188 10.44 -5.78 -16.91
C LEU A 188 10.45 -4.25 -16.92
N ASP A 189 11.41 -3.62 -17.61
CA ASP A 189 11.46 -2.17 -17.77
C ASP A 189 10.31 -1.67 -18.66
N ALA A 190 9.89 -2.44 -19.68
CA ALA A 190 8.73 -2.11 -20.50
C ALA A 190 7.42 -2.13 -19.70
N LEU A 191 7.21 -3.16 -18.87
CA LEU A 191 6.13 -3.18 -17.89
C LEU A 191 6.23 -1.97 -16.95
N GLY A 192 7.43 -1.70 -16.42
CA GLY A 192 7.65 -0.58 -15.50
C GLY A 192 7.23 0.77 -16.09
N ARG A 193 7.59 1.02 -17.36
CA ARG A 193 7.18 2.23 -18.09
C ARG A 193 5.67 2.34 -18.25
N ARG A 194 4.98 1.24 -18.56
CA ARG A 194 3.51 1.23 -18.69
C ARG A 194 2.81 1.59 -17.39
N TYR A 195 3.28 1.02 -16.28
CA TYR A 195 2.69 1.23 -14.96
C TYR A 195 3.16 2.53 -14.27
N GLY A 196 4.09 3.28 -14.89
CA GLY A 196 4.57 4.55 -14.35
C GLY A 196 5.37 4.40 -13.04
N VAL A 197 6.01 3.25 -12.84
CA VAL A 197 6.74 2.92 -11.60
C VAL A 197 8.21 3.35 -11.66
N ALA A 198 8.82 3.56 -10.49
CA ALA A 198 10.27 3.82 -10.42
C ALA A 198 11.10 2.56 -10.55
N GLN A 199 10.58 1.42 -10.09
CA GLN A 199 11.28 0.15 -10.12
C GLN A 199 10.32 -1.00 -10.40
N THR A 200 10.86 -2.02 -11.06
CA THR A 200 10.21 -3.31 -11.28
C THR A 200 11.01 -4.38 -10.55
N LEU A 201 10.33 -5.32 -9.92
CA LEU A 201 10.94 -6.51 -9.35
C LEU A 201 10.17 -7.77 -9.74
N LEU A 202 10.91 -8.87 -9.84
CA LEU A 202 10.36 -10.19 -10.04
C LEU A 202 10.16 -10.86 -8.67
N ALA A 203 8.96 -11.40 -8.42
CA ALA A 203 8.69 -12.18 -7.22
C ALA A 203 8.37 -13.63 -7.60
N GLU A 204 9.37 -14.51 -7.53
CA GLU A 204 9.24 -15.92 -7.83
C GLU A 204 8.81 -16.70 -6.58
N ALA A 205 7.59 -17.23 -6.58
CA ALA A 205 7.09 -18.09 -5.52
C ALA A 205 7.31 -19.57 -5.87
N ARG A 206 7.99 -20.32 -4.99
CA ARG A 206 8.21 -21.76 -5.09
C ARG A 206 7.54 -22.47 -3.90
N PRO A 207 6.50 -23.29 -4.12
CA PRO A 207 5.96 -24.15 -3.07
C PRO A 207 7.04 -25.08 -2.52
N SER A 208 7.13 -25.18 -1.21
CA SER A 208 8.03 -26.09 -0.51
C SER A 208 7.24 -26.95 0.49
N PRO A 209 7.78 -28.10 0.95
CA PRO A 209 7.05 -28.97 1.89
C PRO A 209 6.59 -28.28 3.18
N GLY A 210 7.29 -27.22 3.59
CA GLY A 210 6.98 -26.44 4.80
C GLY A 210 6.27 -25.11 4.54
N GLY A 211 5.97 -24.75 3.29
CA GLY A 211 5.34 -23.47 2.97
C GLY A 211 5.68 -22.95 1.58
N LEU A 212 6.17 -21.71 1.52
CA LEU A 212 6.43 -20.99 0.28
C LEU A 212 7.77 -20.25 0.37
N ASP A 213 8.67 -20.52 -0.57
CA ASP A 213 9.91 -19.78 -0.72
C ASP A 213 9.74 -18.73 -1.82
N ILE A 214 9.92 -17.46 -1.46
CA ILE A 214 9.85 -16.33 -2.38
C ILE A 214 11.24 -15.83 -2.68
N ARG A 215 11.63 -15.82 -3.96
CA ARG A 215 12.82 -15.12 -4.43
C ARG A 215 12.41 -13.79 -5.05
N LEU A 216 12.89 -12.69 -4.49
CA LEU A 216 12.76 -11.35 -5.04
C LEU A 216 14.00 -11.03 -5.87
N VAL A 217 13.82 -10.65 -7.13
CA VAL A 217 14.91 -10.21 -8.01
C VAL A 217 14.64 -8.78 -8.42
N TYR A 218 15.52 -7.87 -8.02
CA TYR A 218 15.40 -6.45 -8.31
C TYR A 218 16.05 -6.12 -9.65
N GLY A 219 15.58 -5.08 -10.34
CA GLY A 219 16.12 -4.66 -11.64
C GLY A 219 17.62 -4.32 -11.66
N GLY A 220 18.25 -4.11 -10.49
CA GLY A 220 19.69 -3.92 -10.32
C GLY A 220 20.50 -5.22 -10.18
N GLY A 221 19.86 -6.39 -10.24
CA GLY A 221 20.51 -7.71 -10.16
C GLY A 221 20.70 -8.26 -8.74
N SER A 222 20.37 -7.47 -7.71
CA SER A 222 20.29 -8.00 -6.34
C SER A 222 19.10 -8.93 -6.19
N SER A 223 19.19 -9.88 -5.26
CA SER A 223 18.08 -10.75 -4.91
C SER A 223 17.98 -11.01 -3.42
N ALA A 224 16.75 -11.13 -2.92
CA ALA A 224 16.43 -11.53 -1.56
C ALA A 224 15.59 -12.81 -1.58
N VAL A 225 15.64 -13.57 -0.48
CA VAL A 225 14.80 -14.77 -0.30
C VAL A 225 14.00 -14.62 0.98
N ILE A 226 12.70 -14.88 0.91
CA ILE A 226 11.76 -14.86 2.02
C ILE A 226 11.09 -16.23 2.08
N SER A 227 11.26 -16.95 3.19
CA SER A 227 10.54 -18.21 3.43
C SER A 227 9.33 -17.96 4.32
N VAL A 228 8.16 -18.38 3.85
CA VAL A 228 6.89 -18.21 4.55
C VAL A 228 6.37 -19.59 4.94
N PRO A 229 6.37 -19.93 6.25
CA PRO A 229 5.90 -21.23 6.69
C PRO A 229 4.39 -21.36 6.53
N ALA A 230 3.94 -22.52 6.06
CA ALA A 230 2.54 -22.92 6.09
C ALA A 230 2.19 -23.52 7.45
N GLN A 231 1.05 -23.16 8.01
CA GLN A 231 0.51 -23.88 9.17
C GLN A 231 -0.31 -25.09 8.72
N PRO A 232 -0.38 -26.18 9.51
CA PRO A 232 -1.10 -27.40 9.13
C PRO A 232 -2.59 -27.22 8.79
N LYS A 233 -3.19 -26.11 9.24
CA LYS A 233 -4.60 -25.77 9.03
C LYS A 233 -4.81 -24.71 7.95
N ASP A 234 -3.74 -24.19 7.36
CA ASP A 234 -3.85 -23.13 6.36
C ASP A 234 -4.40 -23.71 5.06
N ALA A 235 -5.44 -23.08 4.53
CA ALA A 235 -5.79 -23.30 3.13
C ALA A 235 -4.62 -22.83 2.25
N PRO A 236 -4.33 -23.49 1.11
CA PRO A 236 -3.21 -23.11 0.25
C PRO A 236 -3.16 -21.61 -0.10
N GLN A 237 -4.32 -21.01 -0.35
CA GLN A 237 -4.48 -19.58 -0.64
C GLN A 237 -4.06 -18.65 0.51
N ALA A 238 -4.20 -19.09 1.77
CA ALA A 238 -3.86 -18.29 2.94
C ALA A 238 -2.34 -18.03 3.03
N VAL A 239 -1.53 -19.04 2.67
CA VAL A 239 -0.07 -18.94 2.66
C VAL A 239 0.38 -17.94 1.60
N PHE A 240 -0.22 -17.96 0.39
CA PHE A 240 0.08 -16.97 -0.65
C PHE A 240 -0.32 -15.55 -0.24
N ARG A 241 -1.49 -15.34 0.38
CA ARG A 241 -1.87 -14.00 0.87
C ARG A 241 -0.88 -13.46 1.90
N LYS A 242 -0.53 -14.28 2.90
CA LYS A 242 0.45 -13.91 3.93
C LYS A 242 1.82 -13.59 3.31
N ALA A 243 2.26 -14.37 2.33
CA ALA A 243 3.50 -14.11 1.62
C ALA A 243 3.46 -12.80 0.83
N ALA A 244 2.33 -12.48 0.19
CA ALA A 244 2.19 -11.27 -0.60
C ALA A 244 2.22 -10.02 0.30
N ASP A 245 1.65 -10.10 1.50
CA ASP A 245 1.75 -9.02 2.50
C ASP A 245 3.17 -8.82 3.03
N LEU A 246 3.90 -9.91 3.31
CA LEU A 246 5.32 -9.84 3.72
C LEU A 246 6.22 -9.26 2.63
N VAL A 247 6.03 -9.68 1.37
CA VAL A 247 6.80 -9.13 0.25
C VAL A 247 6.47 -7.66 0.05
N ALA A 248 5.20 -7.26 0.14
CA ALA A 248 4.83 -5.86 0.02
C ALA A 248 5.49 -5.02 1.13
N LEU A 249 5.50 -5.49 2.37
CA LEU A 249 6.23 -4.84 3.47
C LEU A 249 7.71 -4.64 3.10
N GLN A 250 8.39 -5.68 2.63
CA GLN A 250 9.80 -5.64 2.26
C GLN A 250 10.12 -4.70 1.08
N VAL A 251 9.18 -4.54 0.13
CA VAL A 251 9.34 -3.68 -1.06
C VAL A 251 9.04 -2.21 -0.74
N GLU A 252 8.24 -1.97 0.29
CA GLU A 252 7.90 -0.63 0.78
C GLU A 252 8.95 -0.05 1.74
N GLU A 253 9.85 -0.89 2.27
CA GLU A 253 11.02 -0.54 3.11
C GLU A 253 12.21 0.03 2.33
#